data_AF-A0A918PWM6-F1
#
_entry.id   AF-A0A918PWM6-F1
#
_cell.length_a   1.000
_cell.length_b   1.000
_cell.length_c   1.000
_cell.angle_alpha   90.00
_cell.angle_beta   90.00
_cell.angle_gamma   90.00
#
_symmetry.space_group_name_H-M   'P 1'
#
loop_
_entity.id
_entity.type
_entity.pdbx_description
1 polymer ?
#
loop_
_entity_poly.entity_id
_entity_poly.type
_entity_poly.pdbx_seq_one_letter_code
_entity_poly.pdbx_strand_id
1 'polypeptide(L)'
;MTTQPTPEDDYVYNPFPPEFVSDEPMEVSGRDMGYLIPWMRAQLTAQARHDDNSDLCQALTAILRQASQTYGTEPGNQETCVCRG
;
A
#
# COMPACT_ATOMS: atom_id res chain seq x y z
N MET A 1 55.18 20.03 5.64
CA MET A 1 53.96 19.74 4.85
C MET A 1 53.06 18.95 5.78
N THR A 2 52.08 19.62 6.38
CA THR A 2 51.26 19.06 7.45
C THR A 2 49.96 18.58 6.81
N THR A 3 49.79 17.27 6.73
CA THR A 3 48.60 16.63 6.15
C THR A 3 47.43 16.86 7.11
N GLN A 4 46.43 17.61 6.65
CA GLN A 4 45.21 17.88 7.40
C GLN A 4 44.26 16.68 7.22
N PRO A 5 43.78 16.03 8.29
CA PRO A 5 42.81 14.95 8.16
C PRO A 5 41.46 15.51 7.71
N THR A 6 40.92 14.95 6.64
CA THR A 6 39.53 15.18 6.18
C THR A 6 38.55 14.77 7.28
N PRO A 7 37.51 15.57 7.60
CA PRO A 7 36.47 15.14 8.53
C PRO A 7 35.73 13.94 7.93
N GLU A 8 35.73 12.85 8.68
CA GLU A 8 34.97 11.63 8.41
C GLU A 8 33.47 11.93 8.51
N ASP A 9 32.72 11.39 7.56
CA ASP A 9 31.30 11.08 7.57
C ASP A 9 30.40 11.95 8.47
N ASP A 10 29.67 12.87 7.82
CA ASP A 10 28.43 13.44 8.34
C ASP A 10 27.43 12.31 8.66
N TYR A 11 27.51 11.77 9.87
CA TYR A 11 26.41 11.03 10.47
C TYR A 11 25.26 12.02 10.66
N VAL A 12 24.42 12.15 9.63
CA VAL A 12 23.10 12.77 9.75
C VAL A 12 22.36 11.97 10.81
N TYR A 13 22.26 12.52 12.01
CA TYR A 13 21.43 11.98 13.07
C TYR A 13 20.00 11.91 12.52
N ASN A 14 19.57 10.71 12.13
CA ASN A 14 18.18 10.47 11.79
C ASN A 14 17.44 10.19 13.11
N PRO A 15 16.63 11.13 13.62
CA PRO A 15 15.89 10.93 14.87
C PRO A 15 14.87 9.79 14.76
N PHE A 16 14.60 9.31 13.55
CA PHE A 16 13.82 8.12 13.27
C PHE A 16 14.80 6.99 12.90
N PRO A 17 15.07 6.00 13.77
CA PRO A 17 15.68 4.75 13.30
C PRO A 17 14.82 4.24 12.12
N PRO A 18 15.35 3.52 11.12
CA PRO A 18 14.54 3.02 10.01
C PRO A 18 13.39 2.19 10.59
N GLU A 19 12.22 2.81 10.76
CA GLU A 19 11.08 2.21 11.42
C GLU A 19 10.59 1.12 10.48
N PHE A 20 10.88 -0.13 10.84
CA PHE A 20 10.28 -1.32 10.24
C PHE A 20 10.23 -1.33 8.70
N VAL A 21 11.39 -1.23 8.05
CA VAL A 21 11.50 -1.69 6.66
C VAL A 21 11.68 -3.20 6.71
N SER A 22 10.56 -3.93 6.84
CA SER A 22 10.54 -5.37 6.62
C SER A 22 10.44 -5.62 5.12
N ASP A 23 11.41 -6.32 4.54
CA ASP A 23 11.31 -6.85 3.17
C ASP A 23 10.24 -7.95 3.07
N GLU A 24 9.82 -8.51 4.21
CA GLU A 24 8.73 -9.48 4.25
C GLU A 24 7.37 -8.75 4.22
N PRO A 25 6.42 -9.25 3.40
CA PRO A 25 5.08 -8.68 3.34
C PRO A 25 4.41 -8.76 4.70
N MET A 26 3.84 -7.65 5.15
CA MET A 26 3.07 -7.58 6.40
C MET A 26 1.90 -8.58 6.36
N GLU A 27 1.85 -9.50 7.31
CA GLU A 27 0.70 -10.36 7.48
C GLU A 27 -0.48 -9.57 8.05
N VAL A 28 -1.62 -9.62 7.36
CA VAL A 28 -2.87 -9.01 7.83
C VAL A 28 -3.80 -10.12 8.32
N SER A 29 -4.34 -9.97 9.53
CA SER A 29 -5.28 -10.96 10.05
C SER A 29 -6.61 -10.93 9.29
N GLY A 30 -7.33 -12.07 9.25
CA GLY A 30 -8.66 -12.12 8.63
C GLY A 30 -9.66 -11.16 9.29
N ARG A 31 -9.50 -10.89 10.59
CA ARG A 31 -10.31 -9.90 11.32
C ARG A 31 -10.06 -8.48 10.78
N ASP A 32 -8.79 -8.11 10.61
CA ASP A 32 -8.42 -6.78 10.13
C ASP A 32 -8.86 -6.59 8.66
N MET A 33 -8.70 -7.64 7.83
CA MET A 33 -9.25 -7.66 6.48
C MET A 33 -10.78 -7.51 6.46
N GLY A 34 -11.49 -8.04 7.46
CA GLY A 34 -12.93 -7.84 7.63
C GLY A 34 -13.34 -6.36 7.75
N TYR A 35 -12.46 -5.50 8.29
CA TYR A 35 -12.68 -4.05 8.33
C TYR A 35 -12.16 -3.32 7.08
N LEU A 36 -11.04 -3.78 6.51
CA LEU A 36 -10.43 -3.15 5.35
C LEU A 36 -11.25 -3.36 4.07
N ILE A 37 -11.83 -4.54 3.87
CA ILE A 37 -12.64 -4.86 2.68
C ILE A 37 -13.82 -3.88 2.48
N PRO A 38 -14.70 -3.65 3.47
CA PRO A 38 -15.80 -2.70 3.28
C PRO A 38 -15.29 -1.26 3.08
N TRP A 39 -14.19 -0.86 3.74
CA TRP A 39 -13.58 0.45 3.51
C TRP A 39 -13.06 0.60 2.07
N MET A 40 -12.32 -0.38 1.55
CA MET A 40 -11.80 -0.37 0.18
C MET A 40 -12.93 -0.31 -0.85
N ARG A 41 -14.00 -1.08 -0.64
CA ARG A 41 -15.20 -1.03 -1.49
C ARG A 41 -15.84 0.36 -1.49
N ALA A 42 -15.97 0.97 -0.31
CA ALA A 42 -16.49 2.32 -0.18
C ALA A 42 -15.61 3.36 -0.90
N GLN A 43 -14.28 3.23 -0.80
CA GLN A 43 -13.36 4.11 -1.53
C GLN A 43 -13.57 3.98 -3.04
N LEU A 44 -13.61 2.75 -3.58
CA LEU A 44 -13.83 2.53 -4.99
C LEU A 44 -15.14 3.16 -5.48
N THR A 45 -16.25 2.98 -4.74
CA THR A 45 -17.55 3.57 -5.11
C THR A 45 -17.61 5.11 -5.00
N ALA A 46 -16.80 5.71 -4.12
CA ALA A 46 -16.84 7.14 -3.86
C ALA A 46 -16.00 7.95 -4.85
N GLN A 47 -15.06 7.31 -5.56
CA GLN A 47 -14.23 8.00 -6.53
C GLN A 47 -15.00 8.29 -7.82
N ALA A 48 -14.87 9.53 -8.29
CA ALA A 48 -15.34 9.88 -9.62
C ALA A 48 -14.55 9.10 -10.68
N ARG A 49 -15.25 8.68 -11.74
CA ARG A 49 -14.66 7.91 -12.86
C ARG A 49 -13.75 8.83 -13.68
N HIS A 50 -12.52 8.95 -13.23
CA HIS A 50 -11.44 9.70 -13.87
C HIS A 50 -10.19 8.86 -13.98
N ASP A 51 -9.41 9.14 -15.01
CA ASP A 51 -8.14 8.47 -15.31
C ASP A 51 -7.14 8.54 -14.16
N ASP A 52 -7.11 9.65 -13.43
CA ASP A 52 -6.23 9.86 -12.27
C ASP A 52 -6.51 8.87 -11.13
N ASN A 53 -7.71 8.28 -11.10
CA ASN A 53 -8.12 7.30 -10.09
C ASN A 53 -7.91 5.85 -10.56
N SER A 54 -7.42 5.64 -11.79
CA SER A 54 -7.29 4.30 -12.37
C SER A 54 -6.22 3.44 -11.68
N ASP A 55 -5.17 4.05 -11.12
CA ASP A 55 -4.12 3.33 -10.39
C ASP A 55 -4.63 2.87 -9.02
N LEU A 56 -5.35 3.74 -8.30
CA LEU A 56 -6.02 3.39 -7.05
C LEU A 56 -7.03 2.25 -7.27
N CYS A 57 -7.76 2.32 -8.37
CA CYS A 57 -8.65 1.27 -8.83
C CYS A 57 -7.96 -0.10 -8.89
N GLN A 58 -6.88 -0.16 -9.66
CA GLN A 58 -6.14 -1.39 -9.93
C GLN A 58 -5.55 -1.95 -8.63
N ALA A 59 -4.95 -1.09 -7.80
CA ALA A 59 -4.38 -1.48 -6.52
C ALA A 59 -5.43 -2.11 -5.59
N LEU A 60 -6.56 -1.42 -5.37
CA LEU A 60 -7.60 -1.92 -4.46
C LEU A 60 -8.30 -3.16 -5.02
N THR A 61 -8.53 -3.24 -6.34
CA THR A 61 -9.09 -4.44 -6.97
C THR A 61 -8.15 -5.63 -6.84
N ALA A 62 -6.83 -5.44 -6.98
CA ALA A 62 -5.85 -6.49 -6.76
C ALA A 62 -5.87 -7.01 -5.32
N ILE A 63 -5.93 -6.11 -4.34
CA ILE A 63 -6.03 -6.47 -2.91
C ILE A 63 -7.34 -7.24 -2.64
N LEU A 64 -8.48 -6.78 -3.15
CA LEU A 64 -9.77 -7.44 -2.97
C LEU A 64 -9.79 -8.84 -3.60
N ARG A 65 -9.14 -9.00 -4.77
CA ARG A 65 -9.00 -10.31 -5.42
C ARG A 65 -8.10 -11.25 -4.61
N GLN A 66 -7.01 -10.75 -4.04
CA GLN A 66 -6.18 -11.55 -3.14
C GLN A 66 -6.95 -11.94 -1.88
N ALA A 67 -7.68 -10.99 -1.29
CA ALA A 67 -8.48 -11.22 -0.11
C ALA A 67 -9.56 -12.31 -0.33
N SER A 68 -10.18 -12.34 -1.52
CA SER A 68 -11.14 -13.40 -1.87
C SER A 68 -10.50 -14.79 -1.91
N GLN A 69 -9.26 -14.90 -2.37
CA GLN A 69 -8.53 -16.16 -2.46
C GLN A 69 -8.03 -16.63 -1.09
N THR A 70 -7.56 -15.70 -0.25
CA THR A 70 -6.97 -16.03 1.05
C THR A 70 -8.00 -16.20 2.15
N TYR A 71 -9.05 -15.37 2.18
CA TYR A 71 -10.01 -15.31 3.28
C TYR A 71 -11.44 -15.70 2.87
N GLY A 72 -11.68 -16.08 1.61
CA GLY A 72 -12.99 -16.50 1.12
C GLY A 72 -14.01 -15.36 1.01
N THR A 73 -13.56 -14.12 0.95
CA THR A 73 -14.45 -12.95 0.84
C THR A 73 -15.00 -12.83 -0.58
N GLU A 74 -16.14 -12.16 -0.72
CA GLU A 74 -16.74 -11.95 -2.04
C GLU A 74 -15.79 -11.14 -2.97
N PRO A 75 -15.57 -11.60 -4.21
CA PRO A 75 -14.68 -10.91 -5.15
C PRO A 75 -15.24 -9.53 -5.51
N GLY A 76 -14.35 -8.54 -5.68
CA GLY A 76 -14.74 -7.21 -6.12
C GLY A 76 -15.39 -7.24 -7.51
N ASN A 77 -16.42 -6.42 -7.73
CA ASN A 77 -17.05 -6.25 -9.05
C ASN A 77 -16.35 -5.12 -9.84
N GLN A 78 -16.34 -5.23 -11.17
CA GLN A 78 -15.77 -4.19 -12.05
C GLN A 78 -16.61 -2.90 -12.09
N GLU A 79 -17.83 -2.91 -11.55
CA GLU A 79 -18.74 -1.76 -11.64
C GLU A 79 -18.30 -0.55 -10.81
N THR A 80 -17.37 -0.75 -9.88
CA THR A 80 -17.02 0.24 -8.88
C THR A 80 -16.00 1.28 -9.32
N CYS A 81 -15.22 1.08 -10.40
CA CYS A 81 -14.25 2.09 -10.85
C CYS A 81 -13.65 1.77 -12.24
N VAL A 82 -13.10 2.78 -12.94
CA VAL A 82 -12.42 2.61 -14.24
C VAL A 82 -11.02 2.03 -14.00
N CYS A 83 -10.87 0.72 -14.14
CA CYS A 83 -9.57 0.09 -14.29
C CYS A 83 -9.08 0.34 -15.73
N ARG A 84 -7.85 0.86 -15.90
CA ARG A 84 -7.22 0.82 -17.21
C ARG A 84 -6.91 -0.64 -17.56
N GLY A 85 -7.25 -1.04 -18.78
CA GLY A 85 -6.91 -2.33 -19.38
C GLY A 85 -5.54 -2.28 -20.01
#